data_AF-A0A9E4KAY7-F1
#
_entry.id   AF-A0A9E4KAY7-F1
#
_cell.length_a   1.000
_cell.length_b   1.000
_cell.length_c   1.000
_cell.angle_alpha   90.00
_cell.angle_beta   90.00
_cell.angle_gamma   90.00
#
_symmetry.space_group_name_H-M   'P 1'
#
loop_
_entity.id
_entity.type
_entity.pdbx_description
1 polymer ?
#
loop_
_entity_poly.entity_id
_entity_poly.type
_entity_poly.pdbx_seq_one_letter_code
_entity_poly.pdbx_strand_id
1 'polypeptide(L)'
;MFAFDGIWIDRDSTDPRMAITSNVELFRQYYEQANGLGSSEYIPGVGTDGNIDSIFGGGFAVGARDRIEQAVELLQAHLMDLDDRMIDIVGFSRGAAMAREFANVILGMQANGEFDDPTYGQPFTIRFMGLFDSVSTN
;
A
#
# COMPACT_ATOMS: atom_id res chain seq x y z
N MET A 1 7.05 -0.06 6.08
CA MET A 1 6.92 0.37 4.66
C MET A 1 5.63 -0.18 4.08
N PHE A 2 4.88 0.57 3.27
CA PHE A 2 3.69 0.09 2.56
C PHE A 2 4.02 -0.17 1.08
N ALA A 3 3.73 -1.38 0.60
CA ALA A 3 4.07 -1.83 -0.75
C ALA A 3 2.79 -2.17 -1.55
N PHE A 4 2.45 -1.35 -2.54
CA PHE A 4 1.24 -1.46 -3.37
C PHE A 4 1.53 -2.07 -4.74
N ASP A 5 1.11 -3.31 -4.98
CA ASP A 5 1.38 -3.98 -6.26
C ASP A 5 0.38 -3.59 -7.38
N GLY A 6 0.76 -3.90 -8.62
CA GLY A 6 -0.07 -3.73 -9.81
C GLY A 6 -1.26 -4.68 -9.85
N ILE A 7 -2.26 -4.37 -10.68
CA ILE A 7 -3.44 -5.24 -10.86
C ILE A 7 -3.05 -6.67 -11.18
N TRP A 8 -3.85 -7.63 -10.69
CA TRP A 8 -3.63 -9.06 -10.90
C TRP A 8 -2.33 -9.61 -10.34
N ILE A 9 -1.60 -8.84 -9.53
CA ILE A 9 -0.37 -9.31 -8.89
C ILE A 9 -0.65 -9.58 -7.42
N ASP A 10 -0.47 -10.83 -7.04
CA ASP A 10 -0.51 -11.28 -5.66
C ASP A 10 0.53 -12.37 -5.45
N ARG A 11 1.53 -12.04 -4.63
CA ARG A 11 2.64 -12.92 -4.28
C ARG A 11 2.19 -14.22 -3.60
N ASP A 12 1.05 -14.19 -2.91
CA ASP A 12 0.53 -15.30 -2.11
C ASP A 12 -0.52 -16.11 -2.92
N SER A 13 -0.77 -15.72 -4.18
CA SER A 13 -1.72 -16.41 -5.06
C SER A 13 -1.23 -17.80 -5.48
N THR A 14 -2.14 -18.77 -5.45
CA THR A 14 -1.90 -20.10 -6.03
C THR A 14 -2.08 -20.13 -7.55
N ASP A 15 -2.58 -19.05 -8.16
CA ASP A 15 -2.69 -18.92 -9.62
C ASP A 15 -1.36 -18.45 -10.19
N PRO A 16 -0.66 -19.25 -11.02
CA PRO A 16 0.65 -18.88 -11.58
C PRO A 16 0.60 -17.65 -12.49
N ARG A 17 -0.60 -17.22 -12.93
CA ARG A 17 -0.78 -16.00 -13.72
C ARG A 17 -0.74 -14.74 -12.84
N MET A 18 -0.96 -14.87 -11.53
CA MET A 18 -0.99 -13.78 -10.56
C MET A 18 0.22 -13.79 -9.62
N ALA A 19 0.86 -14.96 -9.44
CA ALA A 19 2.10 -15.14 -8.69
C ALA A 19 3.35 -14.63 -9.45
N ILE A 20 3.29 -13.39 -9.92
CA ILE A 20 4.39 -12.71 -10.62
C ILE A 20 5.21 -11.93 -9.60
N THR A 21 6.53 -12.12 -9.59
CA THR A 21 7.41 -11.26 -8.80
C THR A 21 7.53 -9.88 -9.46
N SER A 22 6.85 -8.89 -8.90
CA SER A 22 6.94 -7.50 -9.34
C SER A 22 8.19 -6.80 -8.78
N ASN A 23 8.52 -5.62 -9.32
CA ASN A 23 9.54 -4.76 -8.71
C ASN A 23 9.15 -4.30 -7.30
N VAL A 24 7.85 -4.24 -6.98
CA VAL A 24 7.36 -3.92 -5.64
C VAL A 24 7.70 -5.05 -4.67
N GLU A 25 7.44 -6.29 -5.06
CA GLU A 25 7.77 -7.46 -4.24
C GLU A 25 9.29 -7.63 -4.09
N LEU A 26 10.07 -7.43 -5.17
CA LEU A 26 11.54 -7.42 -5.07
C LEU A 26 12.05 -6.34 -4.11
N PHE A 27 11.56 -5.10 -4.25
CA PHE A 27 11.95 -4.01 -3.36
C PHE A 27 11.60 -4.34 -1.90
N ARG A 28 10.40 -4.89 -1.67
CA ARG A 28 9.93 -5.30 -0.35
C ARG A 28 10.83 -6.36 0.28
N GLN A 29 11.23 -7.38 -0.48
CA GLN A 29 12.15 -8.42 0.01
C GLN A 29 13.50 -7.84 0.44
N TYR A 30 14.10 -6.97 -0.38
CA TYR A 30 15.36 -6.31 0.00
C TYR A 30 15.18 -5.35 1.19
N TYR A 31 14.03 -4.67 1.27
CA TYR A 31 13.70 -3.81 2.40
C TYR A 31 13.63 -4.61 3.71
N GLU A 32 12.91 -5.73 3.73
CA GLU A 32 12.83 -6.60 4.91
C GLU A 32 14.17 -7.26 5.25
N GLN A 33 14.95 -7.64 4.25
CA GLN A 33 16.29 -8.16 4.47
C GLN A 33 17.18 -7.12 5.19
N ALA A 34 17.03 -5.84 4.88
CA ALA A 34 17.81 -4.76 5.48
C ALA A 34 17.28 -4.30 6.84
N ASN A 35 15.96 -4.35 7.07
CA ASN A 35 15.30 -3.74 8.23
C ASN A 35 14.65 -4.75 9.21
N GLY A 36 14.63 -6.04 8.86
CA GLY A 36 13.99 -7.11 9.63
C GLY A 36 12.66 -7.57 9.03
N LEU A 37 12.30 -8.84 9.30
CA LEU A 37 11.02 -9.42 8.91
C LEU A 37 9.86 -8.64 9.54
N GLY A 38 8.81 -8.37 8.77
CA GLY A 38 7.66 -7.61 9.25
C GLY A 38 7.86 -6.08 9.24
N SER A 39 8.98 -5.59 8.70
CA SER A 39 9.20 -4.14 8.49
C SER A 39 8.40 -3.57 7.30
N SER A 40 7.61 -4.40 6.64
CA SER A 40 6.81 -4.04 5.47
C SER A 40 5.40 -4.63 5.52
N GLU A 41 4.44 -3.85 5.04
CA GLU A 41 3.07 -4.24 4.78
C GLU A 41 2.89 -4.36 3.26
N TYR A 42 2.45 -5.55 2.81
CA TYR A 42 2.18 -5.82 1.40
C TYR A 42 0.69 -5.65 1.12
N ILE A 43 0.37 -4.77 0.18
CA ILE A 43 -0.99 -4.51 -0.29
C ILE A 43 -1.08 -5.12 -1.71
N PRO A 44 -1.83 -6.22 -1.89
CA PRO A 44 -1.90 -6.88 -3.19
C PRO A 44 -2.56 -5.96 -4.22
N GLY A 45 -2.36 -6.30 -5.50
CA GLY A 45 -3.12 -5.69 -6.58
C GLY A 45 -4.62 -5.95 -6.45
N VAL A 46 -5.44 -5.05 -6.97
CA VAL A 46 -6.88 -5.35 -7.10
C VAL A 46 -7.10 -6.47 -8.11
N GLY A 47 -8.12 -7.29 -7.87
CA GLY A 47 -8.46 -8.44 -8.73
C GLY A 47 -7.94 -9.80 -8.30
N THR A 48 -7.15 -9.83 -7.23
CA THR A 48 -6.46 -11.05 -6.78
C THR A 48 -7.35 -11.97 -5.95
N ASP A 49 -8.50 -11.45 -5.47
CA ASP A 49 -9.44 -12.17 -4.59
C ASP A 49 -10.43 -13.08 -5.36
N GLY A 50 -10.13 -13.41 -6.62
CA GLY A 50 -10.88 -14.38 -7.43
C GLY A 50 -12.08 -13.86 -8.22
N ASN A 51 -12.43 -12.57 -8.12
CA ASN A 51 -13.48 -11.95 -8.96
C ASN A 51 -12.86 -11.20 -10.14
N ILE A 52 -12.70 -11.93 -11.26
CA ILE A 52 -11.87 -11.49 -12.38
C ILE A 52 -12.61 -10.49 -13.33
N ASP A 53 -13.93 -10.44 -13.29
CA ASP A 53 -14.69 -9.84 -14.40
C ASP A 53 -14.82 -8.31 -14.38
N SER A 54 -14.34 -7.60 -13.34
CA SER A 54 -14.68 -6.18 -13.09
C SER A 54 -13.53 -5.16 -13.18
N ILE A 55 -12.36 -5.54 -13.72
CA ILE A 55 -11.11 -4.77 -13.58
C ILE A 55 -10.98 -3.58 -14.57
N PHE A 56 -12.00 -3.40 -15.41
CA PHE A 56 -12.15 -2.21 -16.26
C PHE A 56 -13.32 -1.35 -15.79
N GLY A 57 -13.06 -0.07 -15.48
CA GLY A 57 -14.08 0.89 -15.03
C GLY A 57 -14.29 0.90 -13.51
N GLY A 58 -15.55 1.06 -13.07
CA GLY A 58 -15.91 1.33 -11.68
C GLY A 58 -15.54 0.25 -10.65
N GLY A 59 -15.41 -1.02 -11.05
CA GLY A 59 -15.01 -2.12 -10.16
C GLY A 59 -13.58 -1.97 -9.64
N PHE A 60 -12.65 -1.49 -10.49
CA PHE A 60 -11.30 -1.12 -10.08
C PHE A 60 -11.31 -0.02 -9.01
N ALA A 61 -12.13 1.01 -9.19
CA ALA A 61 -12.18 2.14 -8.26
C ALA A 61 -12.72 1.74 -6.88
N VAL A 62 -13.67 0.80 -6.82
CA VAL A 62 -14.15 0.24 -5.55
C VAL A 62 -13.05 -0.59 -4.89
N GLY A 63 -12.47 -1.57 -5.60
CA GLY A 63 -11.42 -2.41 -5.03
C GLY A 63 -10.18 -1.60 -4.60
N ALA A 64 -9.84 -0.52 -5.31
CA ALA A 64 -8.74 0.36 -4.92
C ALA A 64 -9.02 1.10 -3.60
N ARG A 65 -10.26 1.52 -3.35
CA ARG A 65 -10.67 2.13 -2.08
C ARG A 65 -10.53 1.14 -0.94
N ASP A 66 -11.04 -0.08 -1.10
CA ASP A 66 -10.95 -1.12 -0.08
C ASP A 66 -9.48 -1.39 0.31
N ARG A 67 -8.56 -1.42 -0.67
CA ARG A 67 -7.11 -1.59 -0.41
C ARG A 67 -6.46 -0.39 0.26
N ILE A 68 -6.93 0.83 -0.01
CA ILE A 68 -6.45 2.04 0.66
C ILE A 68 -6.96 2.07 2.11
N GLU A 69 -8.23 1.75 2.34
CA GLU A 69 -8.82 1.65 3.68
C GLU A 69 -8.07 0.62 4.53
N GLN A 70 -7.81 -0.57 3.98
CA GLN A 70 -6.98 -1.59 4.62
C GLN A 70 -5.57 -1.06 4.98
N ALA A 71 -4.92 -0.33 4.07
CA ALA A 71 -3.60 0.23 4.34
C ALA A 71 -3.63 1.31 5.45
N VAL A 72 -4.71 2.09 5.54
CA VAL A 72 -4.92 3.07 6.62
C VAL A 72 -5.10 2.37 7.97
N GLU A 73 -5.90 1.30 8.03
CA GLU A 73 -6.07 0.51 9.25
C GLU A 73 -4.75 -0.11 9.73
N LEU A 74 -3.96 -0.65 8.80
CA LEU A 74 -2.62 -1.17 9.10
C LEU A 74 -1.67 -0.07 9.61
N LEU A 75 -1.72 1.13 9.03
CA LEU A 75 -0.95 2.28 9.52
C LEU A 75 -1.36 2.66 10.95
N GLN A 76 -2.66 2.75 11.22
CA GLN A 76 -3.16 3.07 12.56
C GLN A 76 -2.66 2.06 13.60
N ALA A 77 -2.74 0.77 13.30
CA ALA A 77 -2.20 -0.28 14.17
C ALA A 77 -0.68 -0.12 14.36
N HIS A 78 0.07 0.10 13.29
CA HIS A 78 1.53 0.32 13.35
C HIS A 78 1.92 1.52 14.22
N LEU A 79 1.17 2.63 14.13
CA LEU A 79 1.45 3.84 14.91
C LEU A 79 1.13 3.67 16.40
N MET A 80 0.21 2.77 16.76
CA MET A 80 -0.08 2.42 18.15
C MET A 80 1.01 1.53 18.76
N ASP A 81 1.59 0.62 17.97
CA ASP A 81 2.47 -0.45 18.48
C ASP A 81 3.97 -0.13 18.40
N LEU A 82 4.37 0.77 17.50
CA LEU A 82 5.78 1.08 17.25
C LEU A 82 6.11 2.53 17.58
N ASP A 83 7.39 2.82 17.82
CA ASP A 83 7.97 4.17 17.91
C ASP A 83 8.44 4.72 16.55
N ASP A 84 8.54 3.88 15.51
CA ASP A 84 8.91 4.34 14.18
C ASP A 84 7.80 5.21 13.58
N ARG A 85 8.19 6.38 13.10
CA ARG A 85 7.30 7.40 12.52
C ARG A 85 7.67 7.72 11.08
N MET A 86 8.60 6.96 10.50
CA MET A 86 9.03 7.08 9.12
C MET A 86 8.24 6.12 8.24
N ILE A 87 7.35 6.67 7.43
CA ILE A 87 6.54 5.90 6.49
C ILE A 87 7.22 5.93 5.12
N ASP A 88 7.63 4.75 4.65
CA ASP A 88 8.06 4.56 3.27
C ASP A 88 6.93 3.90 2.48
N ILE A 89 6.71 4.38 1.26
CA ILE A 89 5.65 3.89 0.38
C ILE A 89 6.27 3.51 -0.97
N VAL A 90 5.92 2.35 -1.51
CA VAL A 90 6.30 1.95 -2.87
C VAL A 90 5.08 1.47 -3.64
N GLY A 91 5.03 1.71 -4.95
CA GLY A 91 3.96 1.16 -5.78
C GLY A 91 4.29 1.06 -7.26
N PHE A 92 3.65 0.12 -7.96
CA PHE A 92 3.85 -0.12 -9.40
C PHE A 92 2.54 -0.05 -10.18
N SER A 93 2.57 0.53 -11.40
CA SER A 93 1.41 0.59 -12.30
C SER A 93 0.19 1.24 -11.63
N ARG A 94 -0.95 0.54 -11.52
CA ARG A 94 -2.11 1.02 -10.76
C ARG A 94 -1.88 1.04 -9.24
N GLY A 95 -0.99 0.19 -8.73
CA GLY A 95 -0.50 0.25 -7.35
C GLY A 95 0.22 1.57 -7.04
N ALA A 96 0.89 2.18 -8.03
CA ALA A 96 1.46 3.52 -7.87
C ALA A 96 0.37 4.60 -7.71
N ALA A 97 -0.78 4.45 -8.36
CA ALA A 97 -1.93 5.35 -8.16
C ALA A 97 -2.52 5.16 -6.75
N MET A 98 -2.68 3.91 -6.29
CA MET A 98 -3.13 3.62 -4.92
C MET A 98 -2.14 4.15 -3.87
N ALA A 99 -0.84 3.98 -4.08
CA ALA A 99 0.21 4.52 -3.20
C ALA A 99 0.12 6.04 -3.05
N ARG A 100 -0.12 6.76 -4.15
CA ARG A 100 -0.31 8.22 -4.13
C ARG A 100 -1.59 8.61 -3.38
N GLU A 101 -2.69 7.90 -3.64
CA GLU A 101 -3.96 8.20 -2.97
C GLU A 101 -3.88 7.91 -1.49
N PHE A 102 -3.30 6.77 -1.09
CA PHE A 102 -3.01 6.44 0.30
C PHE A 102 -2.22 7.56 1.00
N ALA A 103 -1.14 8.03 0.37
CA ALA A 103 -0.36 9.14 0.92
C ALA A 103 -1.18 10.43 1.10
N ASN A 104 -2.01 10.78 0.12
CA ASN A 104 -2.91 11.94 0.23
C ASN A 104 -3.92 11.77 1.37
N VAL A 105 -4.52 10.58 1.49
CA VAL A 105 -5.50 10.26 2.54
C VAL A 105 -4.85 10.41 3.92
N ILE A 106 -3.72 9.76 4.19
CA ILE A 106 -3.09 9.80 5.51
C ILE A 106 -2.57 11.19 5.86
N LEU A 107 -2.06 11.95 4.88
CA LEU A 107 -1.65 13.35 5.10
C LEU A 107 -2.86 14.25 5.37
N GLY A 108 -3.99 14.02 4.69
CA GLY A 108 -5.24 14.73 4.94
C GLY A 108 -5.79 14.44 6.33
N MET A 109 -5.83 13.16 6.71
CA MET A 109 -6.21 12.72 8.06
C MET A 109 -5.32 13.36 9.14
N GLN A 110 -3.99 13.38 8.93
CA GLN A 110 -3.07 14.05 9.85
C GLN A 110 -3.31 15.56 9.92
N ALA A 111 -3.53 16.23 8.79
CA ALA A 111 -3.84 17.65 8.76
C ALA A 111 -5.18 18.00 9.45
N ASN A 112 -6.12 17.06 9.46
CA ASN A 112 -7.42 17.18 10.13
C ASN A 112 -7.39 16.77 11.61
N GLY A 113 -6.23 16.33 12.14
CA GLY A 113 -6.06 15.92 13.53
C GLY A 113 -6.57 14.52 13.85
N GLU A 114 -6.81 13.67 12.86
CA GLU A 114 -7.29 12.29 13.08
C GLU A 114 -6.22 11.39 13.76
N PHE A 115 -4.96 11.83 13.77
CA PHE A 115 -3.85 11.19 14.47
C PHE A 115 -3.39 11.97 15.72
N ASP A 116 -4.15 12.98 16.18
CA ASP A 116 -3.80 13.77 17.38
C ASP A 116 -4.10 13.03 18.69
N ASP A 117 -4.77 11.87 18.62
CA ASP A 117 -4.97 11.02 19.79
C ASP A 117 -3.61 10.58 20.35
N PRO A 118 -3.34 10.76 21.67
CA PRO A 118 -2.08 10.35 22.29
C PRO A 118 -1.69 8.89 22.07
N THR A 119 -2.65 8.01 21.75
CA THR A 119 -2.40 6.60 21.41
C THR A 119 -1.57 6.42 20.14
N TYR A 120 -1.62 7.35 19.18
CA TYR A 120 -0.78 7.31 17.96
C TYR A 120 0.60 7.95 18.16
N GLY A 121 0.78 8.71 19.24
CA GLY A 121 2.03 9.38 19.57
C GLY A 121 2.25 10.65 18.74
N GLN A 122 3.50 10.90 18.34
CA GLN A 122 3.87 12.09 17.57
C GLN A 122 3.45 11.96 16.09
N PRO A 123 3.28 13.08 15.37
CA PRO A 123 3.01 13.07 13.93
C PRO A 123 4.04 12.24 13.15
N PHE A 124 3.57 11.51 12.14
CA PHE A 124 4.43 10.72 11.26
C PHE A 124 4.93 11.55 10.08
N THR A 125 5.96 11.02 9.41
CA THR A 125 6.55 11.61 8.20
C THR A 125 6.61 10.57 7.10
N ILE A 126 6.10 10.90 5.90
CA ILE A 126 6.40 10.11 4.70
C ILE A 126 7.83 10.42 4.28
N ARG A 127 8.75 9.49 4.53
CA ARG A 127 10.19 9.65 4.28
C ARG A 127 10.54 9.39 2.83
N PHE A 128 9.92 8.38 2.22
CA PHE A 128 10.21 7.97 0.86
C PHE A 128 8.93 7.53 0.14
N MET A 129 8.82 7.89 -1.14
CA MET A 129 7.77 7.40 -2.03
C MET A 129 8.37 6.98 -3.38
N GLY A 130 8.47 5.67 -3.61
CA GLY A 130 8.99 5.07 -4.84
C GLY A 130 7.86 4.61 -5.77
N LEU A 131 7.65 5.32 -6.87
CA LEU A 131 6.59 5.00 -7.83
C LEU A 131 7.18 4.48 -9.14
N PHE A 132 6.77 3.29 -9.54
CA PHE A 132 7.23 2.63 -10.77
C PHE A 132 6.10 2.64 -11.81
N ASP A 133 6.36 3.25 -12.97
CA ASP A 133 5.48 3.23 -14.16
C ASP A 133 3.99 3.51 -13.85
N SER A 134 3.68 4.66 -13.25
CA SER A 134 2.30 4.98 -12.85
C SER A 134 1.39 5.12 -14.07
N VAL A 135 0.39 4.24 -14.18
CA VAL A 135 -0.66 4.37 -15.19
C VAL A 135 -1.92 4.94 -14.53
N SER A 136 -2.36 6.12 -14.97
CA SER A 136 -3.70 6.64 -14.67
C SER A 136 -4.55 6.55 -15.93
N THR A 137 -5.70 5.90 -15.86
CA THR A 137 -6.69 5.97 -16.94
C THR A 137 -7.48 7.26 -16.77
N ASN A 138 -7.31 8.18 -17.73
CA ASN A 138 -8.24 9.31 -17.96
C ASN A 138 -9.64 8.81 -18.31
#